data_AF-A0A9D6HW86-F1
#
_entry.id   AF-A0A9D6HW86-F1
#
_cell.length_a   1.000
_cell.length_b   1.000
_cell.length_c   1.000
_cell.angle_alpha   90.00
_cell.angle_beta   90.00
_cell.angle_gamma   90.00
#
_symmetry.space_group_name_H-M   'P 1'
#
loop_
_entity.id
_entity.type
_entity.pdbx_description
1 polymer ?
#
loop_
_entity_poly.entity_id
_entity_poly.type
_entity_poly.pdbx_seq_one_letter_code
_entity_poly.pdbx_strand_id
1 'polypeptide(L)'
;MPTDDVQEELEYLEETLEDYERFIKQIGTNGLSANLLLYHRDDIQEILQSLEGEVDLRPHWIKVARLDSQLRDRAALFVEEVGRKNLQQCRIVLDPPKLHWWWYLDQTLPKPVKKGLFEGVKEWLNR
;
A
#
# COMPACT_ATOMS: atom_id res chain seq x y z
N MET A 1 3.39 21.60 25.97
CA MET A 1 2.07 21.25 25.40
C MET A 1 2.18 21.48 23.91
N PRO A 2 1.62 20.59 23.07
CA PRO A 2 1.63 20.79 21.63
C PRO A 2 0.91 22.10 21.27
N THR A 3 1.29 22.71 20.15
CA THR A 3 0.54 23.84 19.58
C THR A 3 -0.79 23.36 19.01
N ASP A 4 -1.73 24.28 18.78
CA ASP A 4 -3.02 23.95 18.15
C ASP A 4 -2.80 23.26 16.78
N ASP A 5 -1.83 23.76 15.99
CA ASP A 5 -1.43 23.15 14.70
C ASP A 5 -0.96 21.69 14.86
N VAL A 6 -0.14 21.39 15.88
CA VAL A 6 0.34 20.02 16.13
C VAL A 6 -0.80 19.10 16.56
N GLN A 7 -1.79 19.64 17.29
CA GLN A 7 -2.96 18.86 17.67
C GLN A 7 -3.84 18.54 16.47
N GLU A 8 -4.08 19.50 15.57
CA GLU A 8 -4.83 19.29 14.32
C GLU A 8 -4.14 18.24 13.43
N GLU A 9 -2.82 18.31 13.27
CA GLU A 9 -2.06 17.29 12.52
C GLU A 9 -2.13 15.90 13.15
N LEU A 10 -2.13 15.80 14.49
CA LEU A 10 -2.29 14.53 15.19
C LEU A 10 -3.69 13.94 15.02
N GLU A 11 -4.73 14.77 15.07
CA GLU A 11 -6.11 14.35 14.81
C GLU A 11 -6.23 13.82 13.38
N TYR A 12 -5.66 14.53 12.41
CA TYR A 12 -5.65 14.10 11.01
C TYR A 12 -4.82 12.82 10.79
N LEU A 13 -3.71 12.64 11.50
CA LEU A 13 -2.91 11.41 11.47
C LEU A 13 -3.74 10.20 11.93
N GLU A 14 -4.50 10.34 13.01
CA GLU A 14 -5.32 9.24 13.54
C GLU A 14 -6.46 8.89 12.59
N GLU A 15 -7.16 9.87 12.03
CA GLU A 15 -8.19 9.63 11.00
C GLU A 15 -7.61 8.90 9.78
N THR A 16 -6.44 9.34 9.30
CA THR A 16 -5.78 8.73 8.14
C THR A 16 -5.32 7.31 8.45
N LEU A 17 -4.84 7.04 9.67
CA LEU A 17 -4.49 5.70 10.13
C LEU A 17 -5.71 4.77 10.23
N GLU A 18 -6.86 5.28 10.66
CA GLU A 18 -8.12 4.53 10.69
C GLU A 18 -8.58 4.16 9.28
N ASP A 19 -8.50 5.11 8.34
CA ASP A 19 -8.84 4.88 6.95
C ASP A 19 -7.89 3.88 6.30
N TYR A 20 -6.58 4.01 6.52
CA TYR A 20 -5.60 3.04 6.07
C TYR A 20 -5.88 1.63 6.62
N GLU A 21 -6.20 1.51 7.91
CA GLU A 21 -6.59 0.25 8.54
C GLU A 21 -7.88 -0.34 7.92
N ARG A 22 -8.88 0.50 7.64
CA ARG A 22 -10.13 0.10 6.96
C ARG A 22 -9.85 -0.46 5.57
N PHE A 23 -9.06 0.25 4.76
CA PHE A 23 -8.69 -0.21 3.42
C PHE A 23 -7.92 -1.54 3.48
N ILE A 24 -6.97 -1.70 4.40
CA ILE A 24 -6.24 -2.96 4.59
C ILE A 24 -7.18 -4.11 4.92
N LYS A 25 -8.13 -3.91 5.85
CA LYS A 25 -9.10 -4.95 6.23
C LYS A 25 -9.95 -5.39 5.04
N GLN A 26 -10.29 -4.45 4.16
CA GLN A 26 -11.16 -4.64 3.00
C GLN A 26 -10.44 -5.03 1.70
N ILE A 27 -9.12 -5.31 1.72
CA ILE A 27 -8.40 -5.82 0.54
C ILE A 27 -9.12 -7.05 -0.05
N GLY A 28 -9.43 -7.00 -1.34
CA GLY A 28 -10.24 -7.96 -2.09
C GLY A 28 -11.71 -7.56 -2.25
N THR A 29 -12.16 -6.47 -1.61
CA THR A 29 -13.54 -5.97 -1.66
C THR A 29 -13.66 -4.48 -1.99
N ASN A 30 -12.55 -3.75 -2.05
CA ASN A 30 -12.51 -2.32 -2.39
C ASN A 30 -12.66 -2.09 -3.91
N GLY A 31 -12.25 -3.05 -4.73
CA GLY A 31 -12.27 -2.93 -6.19
C GLY A 31 -11.38 -1.79 -6.68
N LEU A 32 -11.93 -0.89 -7.50
CA LEU A 32 -11.16 0.21 -8.10
C LEU A 32 -10.63 1.24 -7.08
N SER A 33 -11.22 1.33 -5.89
CA SER A 33 -10.74 2.22 -4.83
C SER A 33 -9.59 1.61 -4.01
N ALA A 34 -9.20 0.36 -4.27
CA ALA A 34 -8.13 -0.30 -3.52
C ALA A 34 -6.82 0.47 -3.58
N ASN A 35 -6.53 1.20 -4.67
CA ASN A 35 -5.33 2.02 -4.78
C ASN A 35 -5.30 3.21 -3.79
N LEU A 36 -6.45 3.68 -3.28
CA LEU A 36 -6.52 4.77 -2.28
C LEU A 36 -5.73 4.45 -1.01
N LEU A 37 -5.59 3.16 -0.69
CA LEU A 37 -4.72 2.67 0.37
C LEU A 37 -3.29 3.21 0.29
N LEU A 38 -2.74 3.34 -0.93
CA LEU A 38 -1.35 3.78 -1.13
C LEU A 38 -1.18 5.27 -0.88
N TYR A 39 -2.22 6.06 -1.20
CA TYR A 39 -2.26 7.50 -0.93
C TYR A 39 -2.36 7.76 0.57
N HIS A 40 -3.26 7.06 1.28
CA HIS A 40 -3.30 7.14 2.75
C HIS A 40 -1.95 6.80 3.40
N ARG A 41 -1.19 5.86 2.81
CA ARG A 41 0.14 5.54 3.33
C ARG A 41 1.18 6.63 3.06
N ASP A 42 1.08 7.33 1.94
CA ASP A 42 1.89 8.54 1.68
C ASP A 42 1.52 9.65 2.66
N ASP A 43 0.23 9.95 2.85
CA ASP A 43 -0.24 10.98 3.79
C ASP A 43 0.29 10.70 5.22
N ILE A 44 0.18 9.45 5.69
CA ILE A 44 0.74 9.03 6.99
C ILE A 44 2.26 9.27 7.03
N GLN A 45 2.98 9.00 5.94
CA GLN A 45 4.44 9.22 5.88
C GLN A 45 4.79 10.70 6.02
N GLU A 46 4.03 11.56 5.34
CA GLU A 46 4.23 13.01 5.35
C GLU A 46 3.90 13.61 6.72
N ILE A 47 2.76 13.25 7.31
CA ILE A 47 2.35 13.75 8.63
C ILE A 47 3.30 13.26 9.73
N LEU A 48 3.79 12.02 9.67
CA LEU A 48 4.78 11.54 10.63
C LEU A 48 6.13 12.26 10.51
N GLN A 49 6.47 12.76 9.31
CA GLN A 49 7.68 13.55 9.10
C GLN A 49 7.49 15.01 9.56
N SER A 50 6.32 15.62 9.35
CA SER A 50 6.04 16.98 9.82
C SER A 50 6.04 17.08 11.35
N LEU A 51 5.52 16.04 12.02
CA LEU A 51 5.45 15.97 13.49
C LEU A 51 6.76 15.51 14.16
N GLU A 52 7.81 15.22 13.39
CA GLU A 52 9.06 14.68 13.94
C GLU A 52 9.75 15.71 14.85
N GLY A 53 9.94 15.35 16.13
CA GLY A 53 10.55 16.21 17.14
C GLY A 53 9.57 17.09 17.92
N GLU A 54 8.31 17.20 17.48
CA GLU A 54 7.27 17.95 18.17
C GLU A 54 6.59 17.11 19.27
N VAL A 55 6.38 15.81 19.00
CA VAL A 55 5.66 14.88 19.89
C VAL A 55 6.23 13.48 19.85
N ASP A 56 5.84 12.63 20.82
CA ASP A 56 6.22 11.22 20.82
C ASP A 56 5.38 10.41 19.80
N LEU A 57 5.96 10.17 18.63
CA LEU A 57 5.33 9.44 17.54
C LEU A 57 5.50 7.91 17.62
N ARG A 58 6.18 7.37 18.65
CA ARG A 58 6.43 5.92 18.76
C ARG A 58 5.16 5.06 18.67
N PRO A 59 4.02 5.42 19.31
CA PRO A 59 2.78 4.64 19.18
C PRO A 59 2.26 4.57 17.74
N HIS A 60 2.32 5.68 17.01
CA HIS A 60 1.89 5.77 15.61
C HIS A 60 2.80 4.93 14.71
N TRP A 61 4.12 5.01 14.90
CA TRP A 61 5.07 4.16 14.16
C TRP A 61 4.83 2.66 14.39
N ILE A 62 4.49 2.25 15.62
CA ILE A 62 4.13 0.86 15.92
C ILE A 62 2.84 0.47 15.18
N LYS A 63 1.83 1.34 15.18
CA LYS A 63 0.56 1.11 14.45
C LYS A 63 0.81 0.99 12.94
N VAL A 64 1.60 1.88 12.35
CA VAL A 64 2.02 1.82 10.94
C VAL A 64 2.75 0.52 10.64
N ALA A 65 3.76 0.13 11.41
CA ALA A 65 4.50 -1.10 11.18
C ALA A 65 3.60 -2.35 11.22
N ARG A 66 2.62 -2.38 12.14
CA ARG A 66 1.62 -3.45 12.23
C ARG A 66 0.71 -3.49 10.99
N LEU A 67 0.27 -2.34 10.49
CA LEU A 67 -0.57 -2.23 9.29
C LEU A 67 0.22 -2.57 8.02
N ASP A 68 1.45 -2.09 7.90
CA ASP A 68 2.39 -2.41 6.84
C ASP A 68 2.64 -3.93 6.75
N SER A 69 2.75 -4.62 7.89
CA SER A 69 2.86 -6.09 7.92
C SER A 69 1.62 -6.76 7.33
N GLN A 70 0.43 -6.33 7.72
CA GLN A 70 -0.82 -6.88 7.18
C GLN A 70 -0.97 -6.63 5.68
N LEU A 71 -0.55 -5.45 5.20
CA LEU A 71 -0.52 -5.16 3.77
C LEU A 71 0.42 -6.11 3.02
N ARG A 72 1.62 -6.38 3.57
CA ARG A 72 2.57 -7.32 2.97
C ARG A 72 2.02 -8.75 2.94
N ASP A 73 1.39 -9.19 4.02
CA ASP A 73 0.77 -10.52 4.10
C ASP A 73 -0.36 -10.68 3.06
N ARG A 74 -1.04 -9.59 2.71
CA ARG A 74 -2.13 -9.54 1.73
C ARG A 74 -1.71 -8.97 0.37
N ALA A 75 -0.41 -8.81 0.12
CA ALA A 75 0.10 -8.13 -1.06
C ALA A 75 -0.37 -8.78 -2.38
N ALA A 76 -0.42 -10.12 -2.43
CA ALA A 76 -0.87 -10.83 -3.61
C ALA A 76 -2.33 -10.49 -3.97
N LEU A 77 -3.22 -10.50 -2.98
CA LEU A 77 -4.63 -10.16 -3.14
C LEU A 77 -4.81 -8.69 -3.53
N PHE A 78 -4.06 -7.79 -2.88
CA PHE A 78 -4.05 -6.36 -3.20
C PHE A 78 -3.62 -6.09 -4.65
N VAL A 79 -2.51 -6.71 -5.10
CA VAL A 79 -1.99 -6.53 -6.46
C VAL A 79 -2.91 -7.14 -7.51
N GLU A 80 -3.62 -8.23 -7.18
CA GLU A 80 -4.67 -8.80 -8.02
C GLU A 80 -5.87 -7.85 -8.15
N GLU A 81 -6.33 -7.28 -7.04
CA GLU A 81 -7.45 -6.35 -6.98
C GLU A 81 -7.16 -5.03 -7.72
N VAL A 82 -6.04 -4.38 -7.43
CA VAL A 82 -5.66 -3.11 -8.09
C VAL A 82 -5.22 -3.36 -9.53
N GLY A 83 -4.50 -4.45 -9.77
CA GLY A 83 -3.89 -4.77 -11.05
C GLY A 83 -2.51 -4.12 -11.25
N ARG A 84 -1.54 -4.93 -11.68
CA ARG A 84 -0.14 -4.50 -11.92
C ARG A 84 -0.01 -3.32 -12.89
N LYS A 85 -0.86 -3.25 -13.91
CA LYS A 85 -0.85 -2.14 -14.88
C LYS A 85 -1.28 -0.82 -14.24
N ASN A 86 -2.30 -0.86 -13.40
CA ASN A 86 -2.79 0.33 -12.71
C ASN A 86 -1.73 0.82 -11.70
N LEU A 87 -1.11 -0.09 -10.94
CA LEU A 87 0.03 0.26 -10.06
C LEU A 87 1.18 0.90 -10.85
N GLN A 88 1.52 0.37 -12.02
CA GLN A 88 2.52 0.97 -12.88
C GLN A 88 2.12 2.36 -13.37
N GLN A 89 0.86 2.56 -13.77
CA GLN A 89 0.36 3.87 -14.18
C GLN A 89 0.41 4.88 -13.03
N CYS A 90 -0.03 4.50 -11.83
CA CYS A 90 0.09 5.35 -10.64
C CYS A 90 1.53 5.78 -10.40
N ARG A 91 2.51 4.85 -10.48
CA ARG A 91 3.93 5.20 -10.35
C ARG A 91 4.43 6.17 -11.42
N ILE A 92 3.96 6.06 -12.66
CA ILE A 92 4.35 6.98 -13.73
C ILE A 92 3.76 8.37 -13.49
N VAL A 93 2.52 8.45 -13.01
CA VAL A 93 1.81 9.72 -12.80
C VAL A 93 2.32 10.43 -11.55
N LEU A 94 2.57 9.71 -10.47
CA LEU A 94 2.91 10.27 -9.17
C LEU A 94 4.41 10.37 -8.92
N ASP A 95 5.23 9.59 -9.65
CA ASP A 95 6.68 9.46 -9.43
C ASP A 95 7.07 9.28 -7.95
N PRO A 96 6.52 8.27 -7.25
CA PRO A 96 6.67 8.18 -5.80
C PRO A 96 8.13 7.88 -5.41
N PRO A 97 8.59 8.39 -4.25
CA PRO A 97 9.94 8.15 -3.77
C PRO A 97 10.29 6.66 -3.74
N LYS A 98 11.53 6.32 -4.11
CA LYS A 98 11.98 4.91 -4.15
C LYS A 98 11.93 4.21 -2.79
N LEU A 99 11.98 4.98 -1.69
CA LEU A 99 11.88 4.46 -0.33
C LEU A 99 10.44 4.10 0.07
N HIS A 100 9.44 4.58 -0.68
CA HIS A 100 8.03 4.27 -0.45
C HIS A 100 7.69 2.89 -1.03
N TRP A 101 8.23 1.85 -0.39
CA TRP A 101 8.17 0.46 -0.84
C TRP A 101 6.75 -0.04 -1.14
N TRP A 102 5.71 0.54 -0.53
CA TRP A 102 4.30 0.17 -0.74
C TRP A 102 3.86 0.37 -2.19
N TRP A 103 4.41 1.36 -2.90
CA TRP A 103 4.16 1.57 -4.33
C TRP A 103 4.73 0.47 -5.22
N TYR A 104 5.59 -0.39 -4.69
CA TYR A 104 6.34 -1.41 -5.42
C TYR A 104 5.98 -2.83 -4.99
N LEU A 105 4.83 -3.01 -4.31
CA LEU A 105 4.31 -4.31 -3.88
C LEU A 105 4.19 -5.33 -5.02
N ASP A 106 3.87 -4.89 -6.23
CA ASP A 106 3.82 -5.79 -7.39
C ASP A 106 5.20 -6.35 -7.76
N GLN A 107 6.28 -5.62 -7.48
CA GLN A 107 7.64 -6.04 -7.85
C GLN A 107 8.20 -7.12 -6.91
N THR A 108 7.67 -7.25 -5.70
CA THR A 108 8.08 -8.30 -4.76
C THR A 108 7.40 -9.64 -5.03
N LEU A 109 6.35 -9.65 -5.85
CA LEU A 109 5.56 -10.83 -6.17
C LEU A 109 6.00 -11.49 -7.48
N PRO A 110 5.98 -12.84 -7.57
CA PRO A 110 6.28 -13.54 -8.82
C PRO A 110 5.36 -13.06 -9.94
N LYS A 111 5.92 -12.93 -11.15
CA LYS A 111 5.12 -12.58 -12.33
C LYS A 111 4.09 -13.68 -12.59
N PRO A 112 2.84 -13.32 -12.94
CA PRO A 112 1.83 -14.32 -13.25
C PRO A 112 2.34 -15.20 -14.40
N VAL A 113 2.37 -16.52 -14.18
CA VAL A 113 2.72 -17.48 -15.22
C VAL A 113 1.61 -17.43 -16.27
N LYS A 114 1.95 -17.10 -17.52
CA LYS A 114 0.98 -17.11 -18.62
C LYS A 114 0.46 -18.54 -18.80
N LYS A 115 -0.79 -18.79 -18.41
CA LYS A 115 -1.47 -20.09 -18.52
C LYS A 115 -1.39 -20.70 -19.93
N GLY A 116 -1.29 -19.89 -20.98
CA GLY A 116 -1.21 -20.36 -22.37
C GLY A 116 0.14 -20.95 -22.83
N LEU A 117 1.22 -20.84 -22.05
CA LEU A 117 2.52 -21.37 -22.49
C LEU A 117 2.66 -22.88 -22.21
N PHE A 118 1.98 -23.41 -21.20
CA PHE A 118 2.09 -24.83 -20.81
C PHE A 118 1.06 -25.75 -21.48
N GLU A 119 -0.07 -25.22 -21.97
CA GLU A 119 -1.04 -26.02 -22.73
C GLU A 119 -0.53 -26.37 -24.13
N GLY A 120 0.06 -25.41 -24.86
CA GLY A 120 0.63 -25.68 -26.19
C GLY A 120 1.83 -26.64 -26.19
N VAL A 121 2.59 -26.70 -25.08
CA VAL A 121 3.70 -27.65 -24.91
C VAL A 121 3.20 -29.07 -24.61
N LYS A 122 2.09 -29.20 -23.86
CA LYS A 122 1.44 -30.51 -23.61
C LYS A 122 0.81 -31.10 -24.87
N GLU A 123 0.25 -30.27 -25.74
CA GLU A 123 -0.31 -30.72 -27.03
C GLU A 123 0.78 -31.20 -28.01
N TRP A 124 1.99 -30.64 -27.94
CA TRP A 124 3.13 -31.06 -28.78
C TRP A 124 3.80 -32.36 -28.33
N LEU A 125 3.78 -32.68 -27.04
CA LEU A 125 4.42 -33.89 -26.48
C LEU A 125 3.54 -35.14 -26.54
N ASN A 126 2.24 -34.99 -26.77
CA ASN A 126 1.27 -36.08 -26.89
C ASN A 126 0.89 -36.42 -28.35
N ARG A 127 1.68 -35.95 -29.33
CA ARG A 127 1.49 -36.17 -30.76
C ARG A 127 2.66 -36.93 -31.34
#